data_AF-A0A9N9J136-F1
#
_entry.id   AF-A0A9N9J136-F1
#
_cell.length_a   1.000
_cell.length_b   1.000
_cell.length_c   1.000
_cell.angle_alpha   90.00
_cell.angle_beta   90.00
_cell.angle_gamma   90.00
#
_symmetry.space_group_name_H-M   'P 1'
#
loop_
_entity.id
_entity.type
_entity.pdbx_description
1 polymer ?
#
loop_
_entity_poly.entity_id
_entity_poly.type
_entity_poly.pdbx_seq_one_letter_code
_entity_poly.pdbx_strand_id
1 'polypeptide(L)'
;MVRGNSLIDDLKLLINNPRYSDIEIRCKDNSVLYGNSAILAARSEVFERMVFIGTDVPGKQISFSEIESSSMKIILEYLYTGTVLERDVTIDNVFEVLHAADFFQLENFQDLISEYYKNMCEKKEYENKSSESLSKVVQLMSPSANNGVIDYLVDSVAKIPLDSIDFGRLSLQGLQCLLSKRNEKRAFASTEYSVLRFAILSAAKKVSQEVFSILDKRLPPWKKVMGSPLQDIKIEKEIIKSISDAINPVIEHVDFRRIDGMILAKVIEPLNIIPSNKIVESYRFQACEKSPLPEYYGTPICDIKWDINGRGPSINISEDGYTISTSLNMHQSVRTNHLICNGTYEFHVLFEKVCLNSWVGVCDEGLDFSYFAGDQQNGWVLGTNGCYHHNNQSIQGMLDFRQDNAKIIVHLNMDDKTVAFSVNGTRYPP
;
A
#
# COMPACT_ATOMS: atom_id res chain seq x y z
N MET A 1 -8.34 -34.83 33.90
CA MET A 1 -6.87 -34.69 33.89
C MET A 1 -6.36 -34.82 35.30
N VAL A 2 -5.20 -35.46 35.47
CA VAL A 2 -4.49 -35.49 36.76
C VAL A 2 -3.80 -34.13 36.92
N ARG A 3 -4.08 -33.43 38.02
CA ARG A 3 -3.48 -32.11 38.32
C ARG A 3 -1.99 -32.28 38.63
N GLY A 4 -1.19 -31.25 38.32
CA GLY A 4 0.24 -31.20 38.63
C GLY A 4 1.16 -31.78 37.55
N ASN A 5 0.61 -32.24 36.42
CA ASN A 5 1.40 -32.80 35.31
C ASN A 5 1.80 -31.74 34.26
N SER A 6 1.02 -30.67 34.11
CA SER A 6 1.27 -29.60 33.12
C SER A 6 0.83 -28.28 33.71
N LEU A 7 1.80 -27.41 34.04
CA LEU A 7 1.52 -26.10 34.62
C LEU A 7 0.55 -25.29 33.75
N ILE A 8 0.76 -25.29 32.43
CA ILE A 8 -0.09 -24.55 31.49
C ILE A 8 -1.53 -25.09 31.51
N ASP A 9 -1.72 -26.42 31.50
CA ASP A 9 -3.06 -26.99 31.49
C ASP A 9 -3.76 -26.83 32.85
N ASP A 10 -3.01 -26.85 33.95
CA ASP A 10 -3.52 -26.53 35.27
C ASP A 10 -3.94 -25.05 35.38
N LEU A 11 -3.16 -24.12 34.81
CA LEU A 11 -3.50 -22.68 34.78
C LEU A 11 -4.70 -22.38 33.89
N LYS A 12 -4.94 -23.13 32.80
CA LYS A 12 -6.16 -23.00 31.98
C LYS A 12 -7.44 -23.21 32.79
N LEU A 13 -7.41 -24.01 33.85
CA LEU A 13 -8.57 -24.25 34.72
C LEU A 13 -8.97 -23.01 35.54
N LEU A 14 -8.05 -22.05 35.70
CA LEU A 14 -8.25 -20.83 36.48
C LEU A 14 -8.88 -19.70 35.64
N ILE A 15 -8.70 -19.72 34.32
CA ILE A 15 -9.18 -18.68 33.41
C ILE A 15 -10.70 -18.56 33.53
N ASN A 16 -11.18 -17.36 33.83
CA ASN A 16 -12.60 -17.04 33.94
C ASN A 16 -13.38 -18.00 34.87
N ASN A 17 -12.75 -18.43 35.97
CA ASN A 17 -13.34 -19.36 36.92
C ASN A 17 -13.65 -18.67 38.26
N PRO A 18 -14.93 -18.43 38.60
CA PRO A 18 -15.30 -17.67 39.81
C PRO A 18 -14.85 -18.36 41.11
N ARG A 19 -14.64 -19.68 41.10
CA ARG A 19 -14.19 -20.42 42.29
C ARG A 19 -12.74 -20.10 42.67
N TYR A 20 -11.90 -19.81 41.68
CA TYR A 20 -10.46 -19.60 41.87
C TYR A 20 -10.06 -18.15 41.60
N SER A 21 -11.00 -17.22 41.65
CA SER A 21 -10.76 -15.82 41.32
C SER A 21 -10.95 -14.93 42.54
N ASP A 22 -10.12 -13.90 42.63
CA ASP A 22 -10.16 -12.87 43.67
C ASP A 22 -10.54 -11.49 43.12
N ILE A 23 -10.69 -11.37 41.80
CA ILE A 23 -11.07 -10.15 41.10
C ILE A 23 -12.11 -10.42 40.00
N GLU A 24 -13.07 -9.50 39.89
CA GLU A 24 -14.05 -9.41 38.81
C GLU A 24 -13.62 -8.35 37.79
N ILE A 25 -13.77 -8.65 36.52
CA ILE A 25 -13.41 -7.78 35.40
C ILE A 25 -14.66 -7.48 34.60
N ARG A 26 -15.18 -6.25 34.70
CA ARG A 26 -16.31 -5.80 33.89
C ARG A 26 -15.81 -5.25 32.57
N CYS A 27 -16.30 -5.82 31.47
CA CYS A 27 -15.95 -5.42 30.11
C CYS A 27 -16.97 -4.42 29.54
N LYS A 28 -16.68 -3.89 28.36
CA LYS A 28 -17.50 -2.88 27.65
C LYS A 28 -18.94 -3.35 27.39
N ASP A 29 -19.12 -4.63 27.08
CA ASP A 29 -20.42 -5.28 26.87
C ASP A 29 -21.19 -5.56 28.18
N ASN A 30 -20.73 -5.03 29.31
CA ASN A 30 -21.22 -5.31 30.67
C ASN A 30 -21.06 -6.77 31.12
N SER A 31 -20.37 -7.62 30.36
CA SER A 31 -20.04 -8.97 30.80
C SER A 31 -19.01 -8.90 31.94
N VAL A 32 -19.18 -9.79 32.92
CA VAL A 32 -18.23 -9.95 34.03
C VAL A 32 -17.40 -11.20 33.81
N LEU A 33 -16.09 -11.03 33.81
CA LEU A 33 -15.11 -12.12 33.77
C LEU A 33 -14.39 -12.23 35.12
N TYR A 34 -13.81 -13.39 35.39
CA TYR A 34 -13.17 -13.68 36.66
C TYR A 34 -11.65 -13.91 36.47
N GLY A 35 -10.83 -13.36 37.37
CA GLY A 35 -9.37 -13.46 37.28
C GLY A 35 -8.66 -13.58 38.63
N ASN A 36 -7.34 -13.75 38.56
CA ASN A 36 -6.43 -13.81 39.70
C ASN A 36 -5.53 -12.57 39.67
N SER A 37 -5.73 -11.67 40.62
CA SER A 37 -5.06 -10.38 40.75
C SER A 37 -3.54 -10.51 40.63
N ALA A 38 -2.95 -11.47 41.35
CA ALA A 38 -1.51 -11.73 41.35
C ALA A 38 -0.96 -12.14 39.97
N ILE A 39 -1.68 -12.98 39.22
CA ILE A 39 -1.25 -13.41 37.88
C ILE A 39 -1.36 -12.24 36.90
N LEU A 40 -2.47 -11.51 36.93
CA LEU A 40 -2.71 -10.39 36.03
C LEU A 40 -1.66 -9.29 36.24
N ALA A 41 -1.41 -8.91 37.48
CA ALA A 41 -0.44 -7.89 37.86
C ALA A 41 0.98 -8.28 37.48
N ALA A 42 1.41 -9.52 37.79
CA ALA A 42 2.74 -10.02 37.44
C ALA A 42 2.99 -10.10 35.92
N ARG A 43 1.94 -10.05 35.09
CA ARG A 43 2.02 -10.24 33.63
C ARG A 43 1.64 -8.99 32.84
N SER A 44 1.19 -7.92 33.49
CA SER A 44 0.84 -6.66 32.85
C SER A 44 0.94 -5.50 33.84
N GLU A 45 1.81 -4.55 33.51
CA GLU A 45 1.98 -3.25 34.17
C GLU A 45 0.65 -2.49 34.36
N VAL A 46 -0.29 -2.64 33.42
CA VAL A 46 -1.60 -2.00 33.49
C VAL A 46 -2.45 -2.64 34.58
N PHE A 47 -2.46 -3.98 34.67
CA PHE A 47 -3.16 -4.67 35.76
C PHE A 47 -2.48 -4.43 37.11
N GLU A 48 -1.13 -4.42 37.19
CA GLU A 48 -0.39 -4.09 38.42
C GLU A 48 -0.84 -2.74 38.98
N ARG A 49 -0.89 -1.71 38.12
CA ARG A 49 -1.38 -0.38 38.51
C ARG A 49 -2.84 -0.41 38.96
N MET A 50 -3.73 -1.02 38.17
CA MET A 50 -5.17 -1.04 38.47
C MET A 50 -5.51 -1.81 39.76
N VAL A 51 -4.77 -2.88 40.04
CA VAL A 51 -5.02 -3.75 41.19
C VAL A 51 -4.39 -3.19 42.47
N PHE A 52 -3.15 -2.72 42.41
CA PHE A 52 -2.36 -2.39 43.61
C PHE A 52 -2.04 -0.90 43.78
N ILE A 53 -2.11 -0.08 42.72
CA ILE A 53 -1.68 1.33 42.73
C ILE A 53 -2.88 2.23 42.42
N GLY A 54 -3.63 2.62 43.45
CA GLY A 54 -4.68 3.63 43.33
C GLY A 54 -6.01 3.32 44.02
N THR A 55 -6.10 2.23 44.80
CA THR A 55 -7.28 1.95 45.60
C THR A 55 -6.90 1.73 47.07
N ASP A 56 -7.40 2.59 47.96
CA ASP A 56 -7.31 2.41 49.43
C ASP A 56 -8.10 1.16 49.92
N VAL A 57 -8.80 0.50 49.00
CA VAL A 57 -9.52 -0.75 49.20
C VAL A 57 -9.25 -1.62 47.97
N PRO A 58 -8.57 -2.79 48.07
CA PRO A 58 -8.36 -3.66 46.92
C PRO A 58 -9.70 -3.91 46.24
N GLY A 59 -9.86 -3.34 45.05
CA GLY A 59 -11.09 -3.45 44.29
C GLY A 59 -11.29 -4.89 43.88
N LYS A 60 -12.25 -5.59 44.52
CA LYS A 60 -12.74 -6.90 44.05
C LYS A 60 -13.30 -6.83 42.62
N GLN A 61 -13.41 -5.63 42.04
CA GLN A 61 -13.93 -5.39 40.71
C GLN A 61 -13.15 -4.26 40.03
N ILE A 62 -12.71 -4.51 38.79
CA ILE A 62 -12.16 -3.51 37.86
C ILE A 62 -13.04 -3.47 36.61
N SER A 63 -13.03 -2.34 35.90
CA SER A 63 -13.89 -2.12 34.74
C SER A 63 -13.13 -1.53 33.56
N PHE A 64 -13.40 -2.03 32.36
CA PHE A 64 -12.82 -1.55 31.11
C PHE A 64 -13.94 -1.17 30.14
N SER A 65 -14.04 0.12 29.80
CA SER A 65 -15.07 0.66 28.90
C SER A 65 -14.76 0.46 27.41
N GLU A 66 -13.53 0.09 27.07
CA GLU A 66 -13.04 0.01 25.68
C GLU A 66 -12.83 -1.43 25.21
N ILE A 67 -12.74 -2.39 26.13
CA ILE A 67 -12.40 -3.79 25.82
C ILE A 67 -13.64 -4.69 25.90
N GLU A 68 -13.95 -5.35 24.79
CA GLU A 68 -15.01 -6.37 24.70
C GLU A 68 -14.63 -7.65 25.45
N SER A 69 -15.61 -8.37 26.00
CA SER A 69 -15.35 -9.58 26.77
C SER A 69 -14.72 -10.72 25.96
N SER A 70 -14.99 -10.78 24.66
CA SER A 70 -14.35 -11.74 23.74
C SER A 70 -12.84 -11.52 23.65
N SER A 71 -12.41 -10.28 23.42
CA SER A 71 -10.99 -9.91 23.41
C SER A 71 -10.35 -10.09 24.78
N MET A 72 -11.04 -9.70 25.86
CA MET A 72 -10.54 -9.88 27.23
C MET A 72 -10.29 -11.35 27.56
N LYS A 73 -11.15 -12.28 27.12
CA LYS A 73 -10.91 -13.73 27.34
C LYS A 73 -9.60 -14.20 26.71
N ILE A 74 -9.29 -13.72 25.50
CA ILE A 74 -8.05 -14.03 24.79
C ILE A 74 -6.85 -13.43 25.54
N ILE A 75 -6.97 -12.19 26.02
CA ILE A 75 -5.95 -11.55 26.87
C ILE A 75 -5.71 -12.36 28.14
N LEU A 76 -6.76 -12.78 28.83
CA LEU A 76 -6.65 -13.63 30.02
C LEU A 76 -5.96 -14.96 29.71
N GLU A 77 -6.31 -15.61 28.59
CA GLU A 77 -5.63 -16.83 28.18
C GLU A 77 -4.13 -16.63 27.97
N TYR A 78 -3.74 -15.55 27.29
CA TYR A 78 -2.34 -15.19 27.11
C TYR A 78 -1.63 -14.91 28.43
N LEU A 79 -2.23 -14.13 29.33
CA LEU A 79 -1.61 -13.78 30.61
C LEU A 79 -1.35 -15.01 31.47
N TYR A 80 -2.27 -15.98 31.47
CA TYR A 80 -2.16 -17.21 32.25
C TYR A 80 -1.23 -18.25 31.63
N THR A 81 -1.21 -18.38 30.30
CA THR A 81 -0.55 -19.52 29.65
C THR A 81 0.67 -19.14 28.82
N GLY A 82 0.85 -17.84 28.50
CA GLY A 82 1.86 -17.35 27.57
C GLY A 82 1.59 -17.72 26.11
N THR A 83 0.46 -18.37 25.81
CA THR A 83 0.07 -18.83 24.48
C THR A 83 -1.39 -18.48 24.21
N VAL A 84 -1.78 -18.42 22.94
CA VAL A 84 -3.18 -18.35 22.53
C VAL A 84 -3.36 -19.33 21.39
N LEU A 85 -4.50 -20.01 21.38
CA LEU A 85 -4.83 -20.91 20.28
C LEU A 85 -5.13 -20.09 19.02
N GLU A 86 -4.48 -20.43 17.91
CA GLU A 86 -4.68 -19.76 16.61
C GLU A 86 -6.15 -19.69 16.17
N ARG A 87 -7.00 -20.62 16.63
CA ARG A 87 -8.43 -20.63 16.31
C ARG A 87 -9.24 -19.51 16.99
N ASP A 88 -8.72 -18.94 18.07
CA ASP A 88 -9.43 -17.95 18.87
C ASP A 88 -9.14 -16.51 18.38
N VAL A 89 -8.03 -16.32 17.65
CA VAL A 89 -7.73 -15.08 16.91
C VAL A 89 -8.11 -15.30 15.45
N THR A 90 -9.14 -14.61 14.99
CA THR A 90 -9.66 -14.71 13.62
C THR A 90 -9.58 -13.35 12.93
N ILE A 91 -9.78 -13.33 11.61
CA ILE A 91 -9.83 -12.07 10.84
C ILE A 91 -10.89 -11.08 11.37
N ASP A 92 -11.93 -11.60 12.02
CA ASP A 92 -13.05 -10.80 12.52
C ASP A 92 -12.73 -10.08 13.81
N ASN A 93 -11.88 -10.66 14.68
CA ASN A 93 -11.56 -10.12 16.01
C ASN A 93 -10.09 -9.68 16.18
N VAL A 94 -9.22 -9.92 15.20
CA VAL A 94 -7.77 -9.71 15.32
C VAL A 94 -7.41 -8.28 15.71
N PHE A 95 -8.12 -7.27 15.20
CA PHE A 95 -7.82 -5.87 15.52
C PHE A 95 -8.33 -5.49 16.90
N GLU A 96 -9.44 -6.05 17.35
CA GLU A 96 -9.97 -5.88 18.70
C GLU A 96 -9.05 -6.55 19.74
N VAL A 97 -8.47 -7.70 19.40
CA VAL A 97 -7.46 -8.38 20.23
C VAL A 97 -6.15 -7.58 20.23
N LEU A 98 -5.69 -7.08 19.08
CA LEU A 98 -4.51 -6.24 18.97
C LEU A 98 -4.64 -4.95 19.78
N HIS A 99 -5.80 -4.28 19.69
CA HIS A 99 -6.11 -3.10 20.50
C HIS A 99 -6.08 -3.41 22.00
N ALA A 100 -6.65 -4.55 22.42
CA ALA A 100 -6.58 -4.96 23.82
C ALA A 100 -5.13 -5.26 24.25
N ALA A 101 -4.34 -5.93 23.41
CA ALA A 101 -2.94 -6.22 23.70
C ALA A 101 -2.11 -4.95 23.85
N ASP A 102 -2.35 -3.94 23.00
CA ASP A 102 -1.75 -2.61 23.13
C ASP A 102 -2.20 -1.90 24.41
N PHE A 103 -3.50 -1.88 24.69
CA PHE A 103 -4.06 -1.31 25.91
C PHE A 103 -3.43 -1.88 27.18
N PHE A 104 -3.20 -3.20 27.22
CA PHE A 104 -2.57 -3.90 28.34
C PHE A 104 -1.03 -3.93 28.29
N GLN A 105 -0.42 -3.25 27.32
CA GLN A 105 1.04 -3.14 27.14
C GLN A 105 1.73 -4.51 26.97
N LEU A 106 1.11 -5.41 26.20
CA LEU A 106 1.57 -6.79 25.97
C LEU A 106 2.35 -6.90 24.65
N GLU A 107 3.53 -6.29 24.56
CA GLU A 107 4.34 -6.20 23.33
C GLU A 107 4.59 -7.57 22.67
N ASN A 108 5.05 -8.56 23.44
CA ASN A 108 5.26 -9.92 22.94
C ASN A 108 3.99 -10.56 22.37
N PHE A 109 2.81 -10.20 22.90
CA PHE A 109 1.55 -10.70 22.36
C PHE A 109 1.15 -9.97 21.08
N GLN A 110 1.43 -8.65 20.98
CA GLN A 110 1.23 -7.90 19.74
C GLN A 110 2.06 -8.46 18.59
N ASP A 111 3.30 -8.88 18.85
CA ASP A 111 4.16 -9.52 17.84
C ASP A 111 3.58 -10.86 17.36
N LEU A 112 3.10 -11.70 18.29
CA LEU A 112 2.43 -12.96 17.96
C LEU A 112 1.16 -12.74 17.12
N ILE A 113 0.32 -11.78 17.50
CA ILE A 113 -0.89 -11.42 16.74
C ILE A 113 -0.50 -10.90 15.34
N SER A 114 0.58 -10.13 15.25
CA SER A 114 1.09 -9.62 13.98
C SER A 114 1.52 -10.72 13.03
N GLU A 115 2.19 -11.75 13.55
CA GLU A 115 2.58 -12.94 12.79
C GLU A 115 1.34 -13.73 12.33
N TYR A 116 0.39 -13.98 13.23
CA TYR A 116 -0.87 -14.66 12.88
C TYR A 116 -1.65 -13.90 11.79
N TYR A 117 -1.74 -12.58 11.89
CA TYR A 117 -2.42 -11.76 10.88
C TYR A 117 -1.75 -11.88 9.51
N LYS A 118 -0.41 -11.78 9.45
CA LYS A 118 0.35 -11.94 8.21
C LYS A 118 0.11 -13.31 7.57
N ASN A 119 0.17 -14.38 8.37
CA ASN A 119 -0.10 -15.75 7.90
C ASN A 119 -1.54 -15.93 7.39
N MET A 120 -2.52 -15.24 7.98
CA MET A 120 -3.90 -15.23 7.47
C MET A 120 -3.99 -14.53 6.11
N CYS A 121 -3.28 -13.41 5.91
CA CYS A 121 -3.28 -12.65 4.67
C CYS A 121 -2.66 -13.39 3.46
N GLU A 122 -1.82 -14.39 3.68
CA GLU A 122 -1.26 -15.22 2.59
C GLU A 122 -2.32 -16.10 1.90
N LYS A 123 -3.48 -16.29 2.52
CA LYS A 123 -4.58 -17.07 1.95
C LYS A 123 -5.35 -16.22 0.94
N LYS A 124 -5.59 -16.77 -0.26
CA LYS A 124 -6.32 -16.11 -1.39
C LYS A 124 -7.67 -15.49 -1.00
N GLU A 125 -8.37 -16.06 -0.02
CA GLU A 125 -9.66 -15.54 0.47
C GLU A 125 -9.58 -14.12 1.08
N TYR A 126 -8.38 -13.71 1.49
CA TYR A 126 -8.13 -12.40 2.11
C TYR A 126 -7.30 -11.47 1.23
N GLU A 127 -7.04 -11.87 -0.02
CA GLU A 127 -6.41 -11.02 -1.02
C GLU A 127 -7.24 -9.73 -1.20
N ASN A 128 -6.56 -8.59 -1.31
CA ASN A 128 -7.17 -7.27 -1.53
C ASN A 128 -8.05 -6.72 -0.40
N LYS A 129 -7.95 -7.20 0.85
CA LYS A 129 -8.66 -6.65 2.02
C LYS A 129 -7.83 -5.67 2.86
N SER A 130 -6.63 -5.33 2.42
CA SER A 130 -5.69 -4.47 3.17
C SER A 130 -6.24 -3.07 3.42
N SER A 131 -6.91 -2.46 2.44
CA SER A 131 -7.49 -1.11 2.58
C SER A 131 -8.58 -1.03 3.67
N GLU A 132 -9.47 -2.02 3.69
CA GLU A 132 -10.56 -2.13 4.67
C GLU A 132 -10.00 -2.43 6.06
N SER A 133 -9.02 -3.32 6.12
CA SER A 133 -8.30 -3.68 7.33
C SER A 133 -7.57 -2.48 7.94
N LEU A 134 -6.88 -1.68 7.12
CA LEU A 134 -6.22 -0.46 7.57
C LEU A 134 -7.25 0.53 8.14
N SER A 135 -8.41 0.66 7.50
CA SER A 135 -9.49 1.52 7.99
C SER A 135 -10.07 1.04 9.32
N LYS A 136 -10.23 -0.27 9.49
CA LYS A 136 -10.78 -0.88 10.71
C LYS A 136 -9.80 -0.74 11.88
N VAL A 137 -8.52 -1.04 11.68
CA VAL A 137 -7.52 -0.99 12.78
C VAL A 137 -7.27 0.43 13.28
N VAL A 138 -7.20 1.43 12.40
CA VAL A 138 -6.97 2.83 12.83
C VAL A 138 -8.18 3.42 13.54
N GLN A 139 -9.38 2.92 13.28
CA GLN A 139 -10.59 3.30 14.00
C GLN A 139 -10.54 2.82 15.46
N LEU A 140 -9.88 1.69 15.73
CA LEU A 140 -9.70 1.14 17.08
C LEU A 140 -8.51 1.75 17.82
N MET A 141 -7.38 1.98 17.15
CA MET A 141 -6.10 2.30 17.81
C MET A 141 -5.58 3.73 17.60
N SER A 142 -6.11 4.51 16.64
CA SER A 142 -5.58 5.79 16.12
C SER A 142 -4.75 5.66 14.83
N PRO A 143 -4.83 6.65 13.90
CA PRO A 143 -3.93 6.77 12.75
C PRO A 143 -2.44 6.95 13.10
N SER A 144 -2.12 7.34 14.33
CA SER A 144 -0.73 7.52 14.81
C SER A 144 -0.17 6.29 15.51
N ALA A 145 -0.97 5.23 15.70
CA ALA A 145 -0.52 4.02 16.36
C ALA A 145 0.59 3.33 15.55
N ASN A 146 1.55 2.76 16.27
CA ASN A 146 2.69 2.09 15.66
C ASN A 146 2.76 0.63 16.14
N ASN A 147 2.35 -0.29 15.27
CA ASN A 147 2.50 -1.72 15.49
C ASN A 147 2.75 -2.45 14.17
N GLY A 148 3.25 -3.69 14.26
CA GLY A 148 3.66 -4.49 13.12
C GLY A 148 2.54 -4.79 12.12
N VAL A 149 1.28 -4.84 12.56
CA VAL A 149 0.10 -5.02 11.69
C VAL A 149 -0.18 -3.76 10.88
N ILE A 150 -0.19 -2.59 11.51
CA ILE A 150 -0.40 -1.31 10.83
C ILE A 150 0.71 -1.08 9.78
N ASP A 151 1.97 -1.33 10.12
CA ASP A 151 3.08 -1.17 9.16
C ASP A 151 2.93 -2.09 7.95
N TYR A 152 2.59 -3.37 8.19
CA TYR A 152 2.32 -4.32 7.13
C TYR A 152 1.16 -3.88 6.23
N LEU A 153 0.08 -3.38 6.84
CA LEU A 153 -1.09 -2.88 6.11
C LEU A 153 -0.76 -1.63 5.29
N VAL A 154 -0.01 -0.69 5.85
CA VAL A 154 0.46 0.51 5.16
C VAL A 154 1.28 0.12 3.94
N ASP A 155 2.26 -0.77 4.09
CA ASP A 155 3.09 -1.22 2.97
C ASP A 155 2.28 -2.00 1.92
N SER A 156 1.22 -2.69 2.33
CA SER A 156 0.32 -3.41 1.43
C SER A 156 -0.60 -2.47 0.64
N VAL A 157 -1.21 -1.48 1.32
CA VAL A 157 -2.11 -0.50 0.70
C VAL A 157 -1.34 0.47 -0.19
N ALA A 158 -0.12 0.85 0.20
CA ALA A 158 0.76 1.72 -0.59
C ALA A 158 1.03 1.15 -2.01
N LYS A 159 0.93 -0.17 -2.19
CA LYS A 159 1.11 -0.85 -3.48
C LYS A 159 -0.11 -0.81 -4.39
N ILE A 160 -1.26 -0.41 -3.87
CA ILE A 160 -2.51 -0.36 -4.62
C ILE A 160 -2.73 1.08 -5.09
N PRO A 161 -2.90 1.34 -6.41
CA PRO A 161 -3.27 2.66 -6.89
C PRO A 161 -4.58 3.12 -6.24
N LEU A 162 -4.61 4.29 -5.59
CA LEU A 162 -5.81 4.81 -4.92
C LEU A 162 -6.99 4.96 -5.87
N ASP A 163 -6.74 5.24 -7.15
CA ASP A 163 -7.78 5.31 -8.19
C ASP A 163 -8.47 3.96 -8.46
N SER A 164 -7.89 2.85 -8.00
CA SER A 164 -8.46 1.49 -8.10
C SER A 164 -9.21 1.05 -6.84
N ILE A 165 -9.09 1.81 -5.75
CA ILE A 165 -9.75 1.52 -4.47
C ILE A 165 -11.13 2.19 -4.48
N ASP A 166 -12.17 1.40 -4.22
CA ASP A 166 -13.51 1.97 -4.03
C ASP A 166 -13.54 2.90 -2.81
N PHE A 167 -14.17 4.07 -2.93
CA PHE A 167 -14.24 5.13 -1.91
C PHE A 167 -14.89 4.74 -0.57
N GLY A 168 -15.39 3.50 -0.43
CA GLY A 168 -15.88 2.94 0.84
C GLY A 168 -14.89 2.00 1.54
N ARG A 169 -13.84 1.56 0.83
CA ARG A 169 -12.91 0.54 1.31
C ARG A 169 -11.72 1.11 2.06
N LEU A 170 -11.38 2.38 1.85
CA LEU A 170 -10.37 3.10 2.62
C LEU A 170 -10.97 4.37 3.22
N SER A 171 -10.96 4.48 4.54
CA SER A 171 -11.45 5.66 5.26
C SER A 171 -10.45 6.82 5.20
N LEU A 172 -10.89 8.06 5.45
CA LEU A 172 -9.99 9.21 5.53
C LEU A 172 -8.94 9.08 6.65
N GLN A 173 -9.28 8.41 7.75
CA GLN A 173 -8.33 8.08 8.83
C GLN A 173 -7.31 7.03 8.37
N GLY A 174 -7.76 6.02 7.61
CA GLY A 174 -6.88 5.03 6.99
C GLY A 174 -5.92 5.66 5.99
N LEU A 175 -6.43 6.57 5.15
CA LEU A 175 -5.62 7.37 4.24
C LEU A 175 -4.63 8.24 5.02
N GLN A 176 -5.05 8.94 6.08
CA GLN A 176 -4.14 9.73 6.91
C GLN A 176 -3.00 8.86 7.48
N CYS A 177 -3.31 7.67 7.99
CA CYS A 177 -2.31 6.72 8.47
C CYS A 177 -1.33 6.28 7.38
N LEU A 178 -1.84 5.96 6.19
CA LEU A 178 -1.02 5.63 5.01
C LEU A 178 -0.05 6.79 4.67
N LEU A 179 -0.55 8.03 4.67
CA LEU A 179 0.22 9.22 4.31
C LEU A 179 1.12 9.77 5.43
N SER A 180 0.93 9.35 6.68
CA SER A 180 1.82 9.75 7.79
C SER A 180 3.08 8.88 7.85
N LYS A 181 3.00 7.65 7.32
CA LYS A 181 4.08 6.65 7.33
C LYS A 181 4.85 6.54 6.00
N ARG A 182 4.53 7.37 5.01
CA ARG A 182 5.24 7.40 3.72
C ARG A 182 6.65 7.98 3.85
N ASN A 183 7.52 7.51 2.97
CA ASN A 183 8.91 7.91 2.84
C ASN A 183 9.27 7.82 1.36
N GLU A 184 10.16 8.68 0.87
CA GLU A 184 10.68 8.67 -0.50
C GLU A 184 11.22 7.30 -0.93
N LYS A 185 11.77 6.53 0.02
CA LYS A 185 12.28 5.16 -0.21
C LYS A 185 11.22 4.07 -0.20
N ARG A 186 10.01 4.35 0.30
CA ARG A 186 8.92 3.39 0.33
C ARG A 186 8.16 3.46 -0.98
N ALA A 187 7.74 2.28 -1.45
CA ALA A 187 7.00 2.16 -2.68
C ALA A 187 5.59 2.76 -2.51
N PHE A 188 5.12 3.56 -3.46
CA PHE A 188 3.81 4.21 -3.39
C PHE A 188 3.20 4.36 -4.79
N ALA A 189 2.06 3.72 -5.01
CA ALA A 189 1.46 3.56 -6.34
C ALA A 189 0.65 4.77 -6.84
N SER A 190 0.47 5.81 -6.01
CA SER A 190 -0.41 6.93 -6.31
C SER A 190 0.34 8.26 -6.37
N THR A 191 -0.05 9.16 -7.28
CA THR A 191 0.47 10.53 -7.34
C THR A 191 -0.19 11.40 -6.26
N GLU A 192 0.39 12.58 -5.98
CA GLU A 192 -0.23 13.54 -5.05
C GLU A 192 -1.62 14.01 -5.53
N TYR A 193 -1.84 14.08 -6.85
CA TYR A 193 -3.17 14.35 -7.39
C TYR A 193 -4.16 13.21 -7.09
N SER A 194 -3.76 11.94 -7.29
CA SER A 194 -4.63 10.80 -6.97
C SER A 194 -4.97 10.73 -5.48
N VAL A 195 -4.02 11.07 -4.60
CA VAL A 195 -4.26 11.20 -3.15
C VAL A 195 -5.32 12.26 -2.86
N LEU A 196 -5.15 13.46 -3.42
CA LEU A 196 -6.07 14.58 -3.21
C LEU A 196 -7.47 14.27 -3.77
N ARG A 197 -7.53 13.72 -4.99
CA ARG A 197 -8.77 13.26 -5.63
C ARG A 197 -9.49 12.24 -4.75
N PHE A 198 -8.78 11.22 -4.27
CA PHE A 198 -9.36 10.19 -3.42
C PHE A 198 -9.95 10.79 -2.13
N ALA A 199 -9.21 11.70 -1.48
CA ALA A 199 -9.66 12.36 -0.26
C ALA A 199 -10.95 13.18 -0.49
N ILE A 200 -10.97 14.03 -1.52
CA ILE A 200 -12.13 14.88 -1.85
C ILE A 200 -13.35 14.02 -2.18
N LEU A 201 -13.18 13.00 -3.03
CA LEU A 201 -14.30 12.14 -3.45
C LEU A 201 -14.81 11.27 -2.30
N SER A 202 -13.93 10.81 -1.41
CA SER A 202 -14.34 10.08 -0.21
C SER A 202 -15.14 10.96 0.75
N ALA A 203 -14.74 12.21 0.95
CA ALA A 203 -15.50 13.17 1.75
C ALA A 203 -16.83 13.54 1.09
N ALA A 204 -16.84 13.77 -0.22
CA ALA A 204 -18.04 14.04 -1.01
C ALA A 204 -19.07 12.92 -0.89
N LYS A 205 -18.64 11.66 -1.00
CA LYS A 205 -19.50 10.48 -0.86
C LYS A 205 -20.13 10.36 0.53
N LYS A 206 -19.43 10.80 1.59
CA LYS A 206 -20.00 10.88 2.95
C LYS A 206 -21.07 11.97 3.08
N VAL A 207 -20.98 13.05 2.31
CA VAL A 207 -21.99 14.11 2.29
C VAL A 207 -23.24 13.64 1.55
N SER A 208 -23.12 13.26 0.28
CA SER A 208 -24.21 12.64 -0.49
C SER A 208 -23.73 12.04 -1.82
N GLN A 209 -24.53 11.14 -2.38
CA GLN A 209 -24.25 10.54 -3.69
C GLN A 209 -24.31 11.57 -4.84
N GLU A 210 -25.13 12.62 -4.68
CA GLU A 210 -25.23 13.71 -5.65
C GLU A 210 -23.94 14.55 -5.68
N VAL A 211 -23.45 14.96 -4.50
CA VAL A 211 -22.20 15.73 -4.36
C VAL A 211 -21.01 14.95 -4.90
N PHE A 212 -20.94 13.64 -4.59
CA PHE A 212 -19.95 12.75 -5.18
C PHE A 212 -20.00 12.76 -6.71
N SER A 213 -21.19 12.62 -7.30
CA SER A 213 -21.37 12.55 -8.75
C SER A 213 -20.98 13.86 -9.46
N ILE A 214 -21.20 15.01 -8.80
CA ILE A 214 -20.76 16.31 -9.31
C ILE A 214 -19.23 16.42 -9.26
N LEU A 215 -18.62 16.06 -8.14
CA LEU A 215 -17.18 16.21 -7.94
C LEU A 215 -16.36 15.19 -8.74
N ASP A 216 -16.85 13.95 -8.92
CA ASP A 216 -16.16 12.93 -9.72
C ASP A 216 -16.05 13.35 -11.20
N LYS A 217 -17.07 14.05 -11.72
CA LYS A 217 -17.01 14.67 -13.06
C LYS A 217 -16.00 15.81 -13.13
N ARG A 218 -15.79 16.54 -12.03
CA ARG A 218 -14.86 17.68 -11.96
C ARG A 218 -13.43 17.28 -11.65
N LEU A 219 -13.22 16.12 -11.03
CA LEU A 219 -11.92 15.54 -10.68
C LEU A 219 -11.69 14.28 -11.51
N PRO A 220 -11.48 14.40 -12.84
CA PRO A 220 -11.25 13.21 -13.66
C PRO A 220 -9.93 12.53 -13.24
N PRO A 221 -9.80 11.20 -13.41
CA PRO A 221 -8.51 10.53 -13.28
C PRO A 221 -7.46 11.22 -14.16
N TRP A 222 -6.22 11.29 -13.71
CA TRP A 222 -5.17 12.15 -14.31
C TRP A 222 -5.07 11.99 -15.85
N LYS A 223 -5.22 10.77 -16.36
CA LYS A 223 -5.18 10.41 -17.78
C LYS A 223 -6.25 11.10 -18.67
N LYS A 224 -7.28 11.73 -18.07
CA LYS A 224 -8.43 12.32 -18.79
C LYS A 224 -8.53 13.85 -18.68
N VAL A 225 -7.61 14.52 -17.97
CA VAL A 225 -7.70 15.97 -17.69
C VAL A 225 -7.58 16.83 -18.97
N MET A 226 -7.01 16.32 -20.06
CA MET A 226 -6.63 17.10 -21.24
C MET A 226 -7.74 17.42 -22.27
N GLY A 227 -9.02 17.09 -22.03
CA GLY A 227 -10.01 17.01 -23.13
C GLY A 227 -11.31 17.82 -23.07
N SER A 228 -11.75 18.33 -21.91
CA SER A 228 -13.13 18.86 -21.79
C SER A 228 -13.27 20.10 -20.90
N PRO A 229 -14.07 21.11 -21.30
CA PRO A 229 -14.43 22.22 -20.42
C PRO A 229 -15.19 21.69 -19.21
N LEU A 230 -14.75 22.06 -18.01
CA LEU A 230 -15.50 21.80 -16.78
C LEU A 230 -16.76 22.66 -16.78
N GLN A 231 -17.94 22.04 -16.63
CA GLN A 231 -19.19 22.78 -16.48
C GLN A 231 -19.21 23.53 -15.14
N ASP A 232 -19.65 24.78 -15.16
CA ASP A 232 -19.88 25.61 -13.97
C ASP A 232 -21.10 25.13 -13.18
N ILE A 233 -20.92 24.05 -12.41
CA ILE A 233 -21.90 23.60 -11.42
C ILE A 233 -21.49 24.19 -10.06
N LYS A 234 -22.36 25.02 -9.51
CA LYS A 234 -22.14 25.73 -8.26
C LYS A 234 -22.44 24.79 -7.09
N ILE A 235 -21.41 24.40 -6.35
CA ILE A 235 -21.56 23.67 -5.07
C ILE A 235 -21.78 24.72 -3.97
N GLU A 236 -22.71 24.43 -3.06
CA GLU A 236 -23.00 25.32 -1.93
C GLU A 236 -21.78 25.47 -1.01
N LYS A 237 -21.60 26.68 -0.48
CA LYS A 237 -20.44 27.01 0.39
C LYS A 237 -20.36 26.13 1.63
N GLU A 238 -21.51 25.73 2.18
CA GLU A 238 -21.58 24.86 3.35
C GLU A 238 -21.07 23.45 3.05
N ILE A 239 -21.39 22.91 1.87
CA ILE A 239 -20.88 21.62 1.39
C ILE A 239 -19.37 21.69 1.17
N ILE A 240 -18.87 22.76 0.54
CA ILE A 240 -17.44 22.99 0.34
C ILE A 240 -16.71 23.00 1.69
N LYS A 241 -17.23 23.72 2.68
CA LYS A 241 -16.67 23.77 4.03
C LYS A 241 -16.67 22.39 4.69
N SER A 242 -17.78 21.66 4.63
CA SER A 242 -17.89 20.30 5.18
C SER A 242 -16.84 19.35 4.59
N ILE A 243 -16.63 19.40 3.27
CA ILE A 243 -15.59 18.60 2.61
C ILE A 243 -14.20 19.04 3.05
N SER A 244 -13.92 20.35 3.04
CA SER A 244 -12.63 20.93 3.48
C SER A 244 -12.27 20.49 4.90
N ASP A 245 -13.21 20.61 5.84
CA ASP A 245 -13.01 20.23 7.24
C ASP A 245 -12.72 18.72 7.36
N ALA A 246 -13.42 17.88 6.59
CA ALA A 246 -13.24 16.43 6.61
C ALA A 246 -11.88 15.97 6.08
N ILE A 247 -11.34 16.64 5.06
CA ILE A 247 -10.07 16.25 4.42
C ILE A 247 -8.85 16.97 5.00
N ASN A 248 -9.03 17.97 5.86
CA ASN A 248 -7.93 18.75 6.45
C ASN A 248 -6.81 17.88 7.07
N PRO A 249 -7.11 16.81 7.84
CA PRO A 249 -6.07 15.93 8.39
C PRO A 249 -5.24 15.19 7.33
N VAL A 250 -5.78 15.00 6.13
CA VAL A 250 -5.12 14.36 4.99
C VAL A 250 -4.31 15.39 4.19
N ILE A 251 -4.87 16.57 3.95
CA ILE A 251 -4.24 17.66 3.19
C ILE A 251 -2.87 18.05 3.76
N GLU A 252 -2.72 18.02 5.09
CA GLU A 252 -1.43 18.38 5.72
C GLU A 252 -0.28 17.45 5.34
N HIS A 253 -0.58 16.25 4.85
CA HIS A 253 0.43 15.37 4.34
C HIS A 253 0.71 15.62 2.84
N VAL A 254 -0.23 16.18 2.06
CA VAL A 254 -0.15 16.27 0.59
C VAL A 254 0.87 17.32 0.14
N ASP A 255 1.76 16.94 -0.77
CA ASP A 255 2.76 17.85 -1.35
C ASP A 255 2.23 18.44 -2.66
N PHE A 256 1.52 19.56 -2.56
CA PHE A 256 0.93 20.26 -3.71
C PHE A 256 1.95 20.71 -4.76
N ARG A 257 3.24 20.84 -4.39
CA ARG A 257 4.32 21.20 -5.34
C ARG A 257 4.55 20.11 -6.40
N ARG A 258 4.12 18.87 -6.12
CA ARG A 258 4.20 17.71 -7.02
C ARG A 258 2.97 17.53 -7.89
N ILE A 259 1.96 18.41 -7.77
CA ILE A 259 0.78 18.41 -8.63
C ILE A 259 1.03 19.36 -9.80
N ASP A 260 0.75 18.88 -11.03
CA ASP A 260 0.89 19.68 -12.24
C ASP A 260 0.15 21.04 -12.14
N GLY A 261 0.82 22.11 -12.58
CA GLY A 261 0.30 23.48 -12.46
C GLY A 261 -1.00 23.71 -13.22
N MET A 262 -1.22 23.01 -14.35
CA MET A 262 -2.50 23.09 -15.08
C MET A 262 -3.61 22.38 -14.32
N ILE A 263 -3.32 21.26 -13.64
CA ILE A 263 -4.28 20.60 -12.75
C ILE A 263 -4.64 21.54 -11.60
N LEU A 264 -3.65 22.16 -10.95
CA LEU A 264 -3.92 23.12 -9.88
C LEU A 264 -4.84 24.25 -10.35
N ALA A 265 -4.51 24.90 -11.47
CA ALA A 265 -5.23 26.08 -11.95
C ALA A 265 -6.61 25.77 -12.54
N LYS A 266 -6.73 24.68 -13.31
CA LYS A 266 -7.98 24.37 -14.03
C LYS A 266 -8.91 23.47 -13.25
N VAL A 267 -8.39 22.64 -12.34
CA VAL A 267 -9.16 21.60 -11.65
C VAL A 267 -9.29 21.90 -10.16
N ILE A 268 -8.19 22.08 -9.44
CA ILE A 268 -8.20 22.13 -7.96
C ILE A 268 -8.64 23.49 -7.43
N GLU A 269 -8.01 24.58 -7.87
CA GLU A 269 -8.28 25.95 -7.42
C GLU A 269 -9.76 26.34 -7.61
N PRO A 270 -10.41 26.06 -8.76
CA PRO A 270 -11.82 26.42 -8.98
C PRO A 270 -12.83 25.66 -8.10
N LEU A 271 -12.41 24.63 -7.37
CA LEU A 271 -13.27 23.92 -6.42
C LEU A 271 -13.45 24.70 -5.12
N ASN A 272 -12.52 25.60 -4.78
CA ASN A 272 -12.48 26.33 -3.50
C ASN A 272 -12.54 25.43 -2.25
N ILE A 273 -12.18 24.14 -2.38
CA ILE A 273 -12.10 23.19 -1.27
C ILE A 273 -10.74 23.32 -0.55
N ILE A 274 -9.68 23.62 -1.29
CA ILE A 274 -8.32 23.68 -0.76
C ILE A 274 -7.98 25.10 -0.31
N PRO A 275 -7.33 25.28 0.86
CA PRO A 275 -6.85 26.58 1.29
C PRO A 275 -5.98 27.27 0.24
N SER A 276 -6.29 28.54 -0.08
CA SER A 276 -5.61 29.27 -1.15
C SER A 276 -4.11 29.44 -0.93
N ASN A 277 -3.64 29.44 0.33
CA ASN A 277 -2.21 29.53 0.64
C ASN A 277 -1.43 28.31 0.12
N LYS A 278 -1.94 27.09 0.27
CA LYS A 278 -1.29 25.86 -0.23
C LYS A 278 -1.15 25.90 -1.77
N ILE A 279 -2.17 26.41 -2.46
CA ILE A 279 -2.18 26.58 -3.92
C ILE A 279 -1.16 27.65 -4.35
N VAL A 280 -1.19 28.84 -3.74
CA VAL A 280 -0.29 29.95 -4.07
C VAL A 280 1.17 29.61 -3.79
N GLU A 281 1.47 28.90 -2.69
CA GLU A 281 2.81 28.40 -2.40
C GLU A 281 3.32 27.45 -3.48
N SER A 282 2.43 26.61 -4.02
CA SER A 282 2.76 25.67 -5.10
C SER A 282 3.06 26.40 -6.41
N TYR A 283 2.26 27.41 -6.78
CA TYR A 283 2.54 28.25 -7.95
C TYR A 283 3.86 29.01 -7.82
N ARG A 284 4.15 29.56 -6.63
CA ARG A 284 5.43 30.25 -6.37
C ARG A 284 6.60 29.31 -6.55
N PHE A 285 6.50 28.09 -6.01
CA PHE A 285 7.53 27.07 -6.18
C PHE A 285 7.75 26.74 -7.67
N GLN A 286 6.68 26.47 -8.42
CA GLN A 286 6.76 26.13 -9.85
C GLN A 286 7.28 27.28 -10.71
N ALA A 287 7.02 28.54 -10.34
CA ALA A 287 7.54 29.70 -11.06
C ALA A 287 9.03 29.98 -10.79
N CYS A 288 9.53 29.56 -9.63
CA CYS A 288 10.93 29.78 -9.22
C CYS A 288 11.87 28.63 -9.60
N GLU A 289 11.38 27.39 -9.57
CA GLU A 289 12.18 26.21 -9.84
C GLU A 289 12.33 25.92 -11.34
N LYS A 290 13.53 25.50 -11.75
CA LYS A 290 13.82 25.18 -13.16
C LYS A 290 13.44 23.74 -13.54
N SER A 291 13.27 22.87 -12.55
CA SER A 291 12.96 21.45 -12.74
C SER A 291 11.76 21.06 -11.89
N PRO A 292 10.72 20.42 -12.46
CA PRO A 292 9.57 19.98 -11.69
C PRO A 292 9.94 18.82 -10.75
N LEU A 293 9.27 18.75 -9.60
CA LEU A 293 9.37 17.58 -8.72
C LEU A 293 8.67 16.37 -9.36
N PRO A 294 9.12 15.13 -9.07
CA PRO A 294 8.40 13.94 -9.49
C PRO A 294 6.97 13.93 -8.93
N GLU A 295 6.01 13.48 -9.75
CA GLU A 295 4.58 13.41 -9.40
C GLU A 295 4.29 12.47 -8.22
N TYR A 296 5.16 11.48 -8.01
CA TYR A 296 5.09 10.50 -6.91
C TYR A 296 5.97 10.96 -5.75
N TYR A 297 5.44 10.82 -4.53
CA TYR A 297 6.21 11.08 -3.30
C TYR A 297 7.16 9.93 -2.94
N GLY A 298 6.74 8.69 -3.18
CA GLY A 298 7.54 7.47 -2.96
C GLY A 298 8.12 6.91 -4.25
N THR A 299 8.73 5.72 -4.17
CA THR A 299 9.19 4.99 -5.36
C THR A 299 7.95 4.51 -6.13
N PRO A 300 7.74 4.96 -7.38
CA PRO A 300 6.56 4.59 -8.16
C PRO A 300 6.54 3.08 -8.36
N ILE A 301 5.37 2.47 -8.12
CA ILE A 301 5.14 1.07 -8.40
C ILE A 301 4.51 0.99 -9.78
N CYS A 302 5.34 0.71 -10.77
CA CYS A 302 4.86 0.46 -12.11
C CYS A 302 4.52 -1.04 -12.22
N ASP A 303 3.23 -1.40 -12.15
CA ASP A 303 2.74 -2.69 -12.64
C ASP A 303 2.83 -2.66 -14.18
N ILE A 304 4.01 -2.97 -14.68
CA ILE A 304 4.32 -2.95 -16.11
C ILE A 304 4.02 -4.32 -16.69
N LYS A 305 3.00 -4.38 -17.54
CA LYS A 305 2.61 -5.59 -18.28
C LYS A 305 2.95 -5.44 -19.76
N TRP A 306 2.93 -6.56 -20.48
CA TRP A 306 3.07 -6.53 -21.93
C TRP A 306 1.82 -5.96 -22.59
N ASP A 307 2.01 -5.13 -23.63
CA ASP A 307 0.93 -4.49 -24.37
C ASP A 307 0.30 -5.49 -25.36
N ILE A 308 -0.98 -5.82 -25.16
CA ILE A 308 -1.72 -6.74 -26.06
C ILE A 308 -1.86 -6.20 -27.48
N ASN A 309 -1.82 -4.88 -27.64
CA ASN A 309 -1.93 -4.18 -28.93
C ASN A 309 -0.54 -3.84 -29.51
N GLY A 310 0.48 -3.73 -28.67
CA GLY A 310 1.86 -3.40 -29.04
C GLY A 310 2.74 -4.64 -29.18
N ARG A 311 2.29 -5.62 -29.98
CA ARG A 311 2.98 -6.91 -30.17
C ARG A 311 2.95 -7.41 -31.60
N GLY A 312 3.93 -8.22 -31.95
CA GLY A 312 3.91 -9.01 -33.18
C GLY A 312 2.78 -10.04 -33.16
N PRO A 313 2.22 -10.40 -34.33
CA PRO A 313 1.00 -11.21 -34.43
C PRO A 313 1.13 -12.63 -33.86
N SER A 314 2.36 -13.16 -33.72
CA SER A 314 2.62 -14.53 -33.26
C SER A 314 3.19 -14.60 -31.83
N ILE A 315 3.25 -13.48 -31.11
CA ILE A 315 3.65 -13.43 -29.70
C ILE A 315 2.43 -13.67 -28.82
N ASN A 316 2.40 -14.74 -28.04
CA ASN A 316 1.36 -14.98 -27.05
C ASN A 316 1.76 -14.34 -25.72
N ILE A 317 0.84 -13.60 -25.11
CA ILE A 317 0.99 -13.04 -23.77
C ILE A 317 0.13 -13.89 -22.82
N SER A 318 0.68 -14.28 -21.66
CA SER A 318 -0.05 -15.00 -20.61
C SER A 318 -1.22 -14.18 -20.06
N GLU A 319 -2.21 -14.85 -19.45
CA GLU A 319 -3.39 -14.18 -18.88
C GLU A 319 -3.04 -13.14 -17.79
N ASP A 320 -1.96 -13.37 -17.03
CA ASP A 320 -1.49 -12.42 -16.02
C ASP A 320 -0.84 -11.16 -16.62
N GLY A 321 -0.44 -11.21 -17.90
CA GLY A 321 0.17 -10.13 -18.66
C GLY A 321 1.69 -10.00 -18.51
N TYR A 322 2.37 -10.90 -17.80
CA TYR A 322 3.81 -10.77 -17.49
C TYR A 322 4.72 -11.69 -18.30
N THR A 323 4.17 -12.77 -18.87
CA THR A 323 4.97 -13.76 -19.61
C THR A 323 4.62 -13.69 -21.10
N ILE A 324 5.66 -13.76 -21.94
CA ILE A 324 5.50 -13.87 -23.39
C ILE A 324 6.09 -15.18 -23.89
N SER A 325 5.47 -15.73 -24.92
CA SER A 325 5.99 -16.91 -25.62
C SER A 325 5.68 -16.82 -27.10
N THR A 326 6.53 -17.43 -27.92
CA THR A 326 6.26 -17.60 -29.35
C THR A 326 6.84 -18.94 -29.81
N SER A 327 6.18 -19.54 -30.80
CA SER A 327 6.67 -20.73 -31.51
C SER A 327 7.23 -20.40 -32.90
N LEU A 328 7.19 -19.13 -33.30
CA LEU A 328 7.66 -18.67 -34.60
C LEU A 328 9.18 -18.53 -34.59
N ASN A 329 9.83 -18.97 -35.67
CA ASN A 329 11.28 -18.84 -35.86
C ASN A 329 11.68 -17.55 -36.59
N MET A 330 10.92 -16.46 -36.40
CA MET A 330 11.18 -15.14 -36.97
C MET A 330 11.13 -14.08 -35.86
N HIS A 331 11.89 -12.99 -36.03
CA HIS A 331 11.92 -11.91 -35.05
C HIS A 331 10.60 -11.13 -35.05
N GLN A 332 10.04 -10.98 -33.86
CA GLN A 332 8.91 -10.13 -33.57
C GLN A 332 9.20 -9.40 -32.26
N SER A 333 8.56 -8.26 -32.09
CA SER A 333 8.76 -7.40 -30.92
C SER A 333 7.47 -7.27 -30.13
N VAL A 334 7.59 -7.04 -28.83
CA VAL A 334 6.50 -6.66 -27.95
C VAL A 334 7.00 -5.59 -27.02
N ARG A 335 6.18 -4.57 -26.77
CA ARG A 335 6.49 -3.52 -25.80
C ARG A 335 5.66 -3.69 -24.53
N THR A 336 6.09 -3.00 -23.50
CA THR A 336 5.32 -2.81 -22.29
C THR A 336 4.14 -1.85 -22.54
N ASN A 337 3.07 -1.97 -21.76
CA ASN A 337 1.91 -1.09 -21.81
C ASN A 337 2.14 0.28 -21.13
N HIS A 338 3.34 0.51 -20.61
CA HIS A 338 3.74 1.73 -19.95
C HIS A 338 4.51 2.66 -20.89
N LEU A 339 4.08 3.91 -21.00
CA LEU A 339 4.79 4.96 -21.73
C LEU A 339 5.87 5.56 -20.83
N ILE A 340 7.08 5.65 -21.36
CA ILE A 340 8.24 6.21 -20.66
C ILE A 340 8.30 7.72 -20.95
N CYS A 341 8.36 8.54 -19.90
CA CYS A 341 8.47 10.00 -19.97
C CYS A 341 9.83 10.45 -19.42
N ASN A 342 9.95 11.68 -18.91
CA ASN A 342 11.18 12.17 -18.26
C ASN A 342 11.44 11.41 -16.95
N GLY A 343 12.72 11.31 -16.57
CA GLY A 343 13.16 10.61 -15.36
C GLY A 343 14.04 9.39 -15.60
N THR A 344 14.27 8.65 -14.52
CA THR A 344 15.10 7.43 -14.49
C THR A 344 14.26 6.20 -14.21
N TYR A 345 14.54 5.12 -14.93
CA TYR A 345 13.78 3.88 -14.90
C TYR A 345 14.72 2.67 -14.84
N GLU A 346 14.31 1.65 -14.08
CA GLU A 346 14.95 0.34 -14.09
C GLU A 346 13.92 -0.74 -14.42
N PHE A 347 14.17 -1.48 -15.51
CA PHE A 347 13.32 -2.58 -15.94
C PHE A 347 14.02 -3.91 -15.68
N HIS A 348 13.37 -4.78 -14.90
CA HIS A 348 13.89 -6.10 -14.60
C HIS A 348 13.24 -7.12 -15.55
N VAL A 349 14.05 -7.71 -16.43
CA VAL A 349 13.61 -8.67 -17.44
C VAL A 349 14.27 -10.01 -17.17
N LEU A 350 13.46 -11.07 -17.13
CA LEU A 350 13.92 -12.46 -16.96
C LEU A 350 13.71 -13.22 -18.27
N PHE A 351 14.77 -13.81 -18.80
CA PHE A 351 14.64 -14.82 -19.85
C PHE A 351 14.52 -16.20 -19.20
N GLU A 352 13.30 -16.71 -19.04
CA GLU A 352 13.07 -18.05 -18.48
C GLU A 352 13.68 -19.15 -19.35
N LYS A 353 13.48 -19.03 -20.66
CA LYS A 353 14.08 -19.88 -21.69
C LYS A 353 14.61 -19.02 -22.82
N VAL A 354 15.89 -19.16 -23.14
CA VAL A 354 16.53 -18.36 -24.19
C VAL A 354 16.47 -19.11 -25.52
N CYS A 355 16.01 -18.42 -26.58
CA CYS A 355 16.18 -18.91 -27.94
C CYS A 355 17.54 -18.45 -28.51
N LEU A 356 17.91 -18.96 -29.69
CA LEU A 356 19.23 -18.75 -30.30
C LEU A 356 19.70 -17.28 -30.31
N ASN A 357 18.78 -16.33 -30.48
CA ASN A 357 18.99 -14.91 -30.23
C ASN A 357 17.69 -14.33 -29.63
N SER A 358 17.79 -13.61 -28.50
CA SER A 358 16.69 -12.87 -27.88
C SER A 358 17.16 -11.45 -27.59
N TRP A 359 16.26 -10.46 -27.57
CA TRP A 359 16.63 -9.06 -27.43
C TRP A 359 15.74 -8.33 -26.43
N VAL A 360 16.32 -7.33 -25.77
CA VAL A 360 15.64 -6.45 -24.82
C VAL A 360 16.16 -5.03 -25.00
N GLY A 361 15.28 -4.04 -24.89
CA GLY A 361 15.68 -2.64 -25.06
C GLY A 361 14.51 -1.69 -25.02
N VAL A 362 14.68 -0.55 -25.70
CA VAL A 362 13.70 0.54 -25.74
C VAL A 362 13.23 0.79 -27.18
N CYS A 363 12.01 1.29 -27.31
CA CYS A 363 11.43 1.66 -28.60
C CYS A 363 10.59 2.92 -28.49
N ASP A 364 10.37 3.59 -29.62
CA ASP A 364 9.41 4.67 -29.74
C ASP A 364 8.07 4.20 -30.37
N GLU A 365 7.17 5.14 -30.67
CA GLU A 365 5.83 4.86 -31.21
C GLU A 365 5.80 4.32 -32.65
N GLY A 366 6.87 4.51 -33.42
CA GLY A 366 6.97 4.14 -34.83
C GLY A 366 7.46 2.72 -35.10
N LEU A 367 7.75 1.93 -34.06
CA LEU A 367 8.25 0.56 -34.20
C LEU A 367 7.20 -0.37 -34.83
N ASP A 368 7.59 -1.09 -35.90
CA ASP A 368 6.81 -2.21 -36.41
C ASP A 368 7.16 -3.49 -35.63
N PHE A 369 6.18 -3.98 -34.87
CA PHE A 369 6.31 -5.15 -34.02
C PHE A 369 6.44 -6.48 -34.78
N SER A 370 6.20 -6.48 -36.09
CA SER A 370 6.30 -7.67 -36.94
C SER A 370 7.74 -7.95 -37.39
N TYR A 371 8.65 -6.98 -37.23
CA TYR A 371 10.04 -7.08 -37.66
C TYR A 371 11.01 -6.97 -36.48
N PHE A 372 12.28 -7.30 -36.75
CA PHE A 372 13.35 -7.15 -35.79
C PHE A 372 13.53 -5.67 -35.41
N ALA A 373 13.51 -5.37 -34.11
CA ALA A 373 13.65 -3.99 -33.63
C ALA A 373 15.02 -3.38 -33.96
N GLY A 374 16.08 -4.19 -33.99
CA GLY A 374 17.44 -3.72 -34.25
C GLY A 374 17.70 -3.25 -35.69
N ASP A 375 16.87 -3.65 -36.64
CA ASP A 375 16.96 -3.19 -38.04
C ASP A 375 16.24 -1.86 -38.25
N GLN A 376 15.43 -1.43 -37.28
CA GLN A 376 14.58 -0.26 -37.35
C GLN A 376 15.23 0.93 -36.62
N GLN A 377 14.98 2.14 -37.11
CA GLN A 377 15.40 3.37 -36.43
C GLN A 377 14.65 3.60 -35.09
N ASN A 378 13.51 2.94 -34.92
CA ASN A 378 12.61 3.11 -33.78
C ASN A 378 12.93 2.19 -32.60
N GLY A 379 13.96 1.34 -32.71
CA GLY A 379 14.36 0.39 -31.68
C GLY A 379 15.85 0.50 -31.34
N TRP A 380 16.17 0.39 -30.05
CA TRP A 380 17.54 0.22 -29.55
C TRP A 380 17.58 -0.97 -28.60
N VAL A 381 18.23 -2.06 -29.01
CA VAL A 381 18.12 -3.35 -28.31
C VAL A 381 19.47 -4.02 -28.06
N LEU A 382 19.58 -4.71 -26.92
CA LEU A 382 20.67 -5.62 -26.58
C LEU A 382 20.24 -7.06 -26.87
N GLY A 383 21.04 -7.77 -27.66
CA GLY A 383 20.87 -9.21 -27.91
C GLY A 383 21.60 -10.08 -26.88
N THR A 384 21.10 -11.30 -26.67
CA THR A 384 21.75 -12.33 -25.83
C THR A 384 23.14 -12.73 -26.32
N ASN A 385 23.46 -12.46 -27.59
CA ASN A 385 24.80 -12.57 -28.17
C ASN A 385 25.80 -11.48 -27.70
N GLY A 386 25.36 -10.54 -26.86
CA GLY A 386 26.19 -9.44 -26.36
C GLY A 386 26.33 -8.24 -27.31
N CYS A 387 25.56 -8.20 -28.40
CA CYS A 387 25.57 -7.10 -29.36
C CYS A 387 24.42 -6.13 -29.10
N TYR A 388 24.73 -4.83 -29.19
CA TYR A 388 23.72 -3.78 -29.35
C TYR A 388 23.32 -3.66 -30.82
N HIS A 389 22.04 -3.46 -31.07
CA HIS A 389 21.48 -3.30 -32.40
C HIS A 389 20.52 -2.11 -32.49
N HIS A 390 20.64 -1.37 -33.60
CA HIS A 390 19.76 -0.26 -33.96
C HIS A 390 20.00 0.17 -35.39
N ASN A 391 18.93 0.50 -36.10
CA ASN A 391 18.99 1.02 -37.46
C ASN A 391 19.92 0.20 -38.37
N ASN A 392 19.83 -1.13 -38.27
CA ASN A 392 20.63 -2.09 -39.02
C ASN A 392 22.16 -2.00 -38.76
N GLN A 393 22.55 -1.40 -37.64
CA GLN A 393 23.92 -1.39 -37.14
C GLN A 393 24.04 -2.36 -35.95
N SER A 394 25.19 -3.00 -35.82
CA SER A 394 25.51 -3.91 -34.73
C SER A 394 26.86 -3.53 -34.11
N ILE A 395 26.90 -3.42 -32.78
CA ILE A 395 28.09 -3.09 -32.01
C ILE A 395 28.27 -4.16 -30.94
N GLN A 396 29.43 -4.83 -30.94
CA GLN A 396 29.78 -5.75 -29.85
C GLN A 396 30.00 -4.92 -28.57
N GLY A 397 29.15 -5.13 -27.57
CA GLY A 397 29.20 -4.37 -26.33
C GLY A 397 29.52 -5.19 -25.10
N MET A 398 29.12 -6.46 -25.10
CA MET A 398 29.10 -7.32 -23.92
C MET A 398 29.53 -8.74 -24.27
N LEU A 399 29.79 -9.56 -23.26
CA LEU A 399 29.96 -11.01 -23.45
C LEU A 399 28.61 -11.64 -23.79
N ASP A 400 28.66 -12.76 -24.52
CA ASP A 400 27.50 -13.60 -24.78
C ASP A 400 26.91 -14.12 -23.46
N PHE A 401 25.59 -14.04 -23.34
CA PHE A 401 24.84 -14.48 -22.17
C PHE A 401 23.62 -15.34 -22.55
N ARG A 402 23.74 -16.12 -23.63
CA ARG A 402 22.74 -17.11 -24.05
C ARG A 402 22.65 -18.26 -23.05
N GLN A 403 21.87 -18.04 -22.00
CA GLN A 403 21.58 -19.02 -20.96
C GLN A 403 20.16 -18.83 -20.44
N ASP A 404 19.51 -19.94 -20.08
CA ASP A 404 18.24 -19.90 -19.38
C ASP A 404 18.37 -19.20 -18.04
N ASN A 405 17.28 -18.56 -17.59
CA ASN A 405 17.21 -17.75 -16.38
C ASN A 405 18.16 -16.54 -16.34
N ALA A 406 18.57 -16.03 -17.51
CA ALA A 406 19.34 -14.79 -17.59
C ALA A 406 18.51 -13.62 -17.05
N LYS A 407 19.11 -12.84 -16.14
CA LYS A 407 18.49 -11.64 -15.54
C LYS A 407 19.11 -10.40 -16.15
N ILE A 408 18.28 -9.59 -16.80
CA ILE A 408 18.69 -8.31 -17.40
C ILE A 408 18.01 -7.18 -16.63
N ILE A 409 18.78 -6.15 -16.29
CA ILE A 409 18.26 -4.87 -15.80
C ILE A 409 18.56 -3.83 -16.87
N VAL A 410 17.52 -3.19 -17.40
CA VAL A 410 17.65 -2.05 -18.31
C VAL A 410 17.62 -0.79 -17.46
N HIS A 411 18.72 -0.03 -17.46
CA HIS A 411 18.82 1.26 -16.80
C HIS A 411 18.60 2.36 -17.84
N LEU A 412 17.48 3.06 -17.74
CA LEU A 412 17.12 4.11 -18.68
C LEU A 412 17.09 5.45 -17.96
N ASN A 413 17.81 6.43 -18.48
CA ASN A 413 17.76 7.81 -18.02
C ASN A 413 17.29 8.68 -19.17
N MET A 414 16.04 9.12 -19.10
CA MET A 414 15.39 9.93 -20.13
C MET A 414 15.79 11.40 -20.04
N ASP A 415 16.28 11.84 -18.89
CA ASP A 415 16.80 13.20 -18.71
C ASP A 415 18.14 13.37 -19.44
N ASP A 416 19.03 12.39 -19.31
CA ASP A 416 20.34 12.35 -19.98
C ASP A 416 20.32 11.63 -21.34
N LYS A 417 19.18 11.03 -21.71
CA LYS A 417 18.98 10.21 -22.92
C LYS A 417 20.00 9.06 -23.06
N THR A 418 20.24 8.34 -21.98
CA THR A 418 21.16 7.19 -21.93
C THR A 418 20.44 5.91 -21.58
N VAL A 419 20.93 4.78 -22.12
CA VAL A 419 20.45 3.44 -21.79
C VAL A 419 21.64 2.52 -21.51
N ALA A 420 21.64 1.86 -20.36
CA ALA A 420 22.64 0.90 -19.96
C ALA A 420 21.99 -0.42 -19.56
N PHE A 421 22.79 -1.49 -19.51
CA PHE A 421 22.31 -2.82 -19.17
C PHE A 421 23.16 -3.45 -18.08
N SER A 422 22.51 -4.11 -17.12
CA SER A 422 23.16 -5.07 -16.23
C SER A 422 22.69 -6.47 -16.58
N VAL A 423 23.63 -7.41 -16.71
CA VAL A 423 23.33 -8.82 -17.01
C VAL A 423 23.92 -9.68 -15.91
N ASN A 424 23.06 -10.50 -15.28
CA ASN A 424 23.43 -11.40 -14.19
C ASN A 424 24.26 -10.72 -13.07
N GLY A 425 23.90 -9.48 -12.74
CA GLY A 425 24.56 -8.68 -11.70
C GLY A 425 25.80 -7.90 -12.14
N THR A 426 26.25 -8.04 -13.39
CA THR A 426 27.35 -7.23 -13.95
C THR A 426 26.78 -6.04 -14.70
N ARG A 427 27.14 -4.81 -14.30
CA ARG A 427 26.72 -3.56 -14.95
C ARG A 427 27.69 -3.15 -16.05
N TYR A 428 27.18 -2.79 -17.21
CA TYR A 428 27.95 -2.32 -18.35
C TYR A 428 27.72 -0.83 -18.59
N PRO A 429 28.71 -0.13 -19.16
CA PRO A 429 28.58 1.31 -19.42
C PRO A 429 27.45 1.61 -20.41
N PRO A 430 26.80 2.78 -20.28
CA PRO A 430 25.79 3.28 -21.22
C PRO A 430 26.34 3.56 -22.62
#